data_AF-A0A7X9FUW5-F1
#
_entry.id   AF-A0A7X9FUW5-F1
#
_cell.length_a   1.000
_cell.length_b   1.000
_cell.length_c   1.000
_cell.angle_alpha   90.00
_cell.angle_beta   90.00
_cell.angle_gamma   90.00
#
_symmetry.space_group_name_H-M   'P 1'
#
loop_
_entity.id
_entity.type
_entity.pdbx_description
1 polymer ?
#
loop_
_entity_poly.entity_id
_entity_poly.type
_entity_poly.pdbx_seq_one_letter_code
_entity_poly.pdbx_strand_id
1 'polypeptide(L)'
;MKKLSYFSLVVILGLGLVSPLFFVSEAVAQEQQEQQSNQLPISWENWRQARAEAEKYDQEGDYVRALQYYLEYVRQAEGLGQPGTAAWGKNNAAYMIIKQHKADQTTDLAPARKLLEEGLAINEATEDCRAKLQSNLDYVKLFLKD
;
A
#
# COMPACT_ATOMS: atom_id res chain seq x y z
N MET A 1 -72.35 26.14 -3.63
CA MET A 1 -71.65 25.32 -4.65
C MET A 1 -71.50 23.91 -4.04
N LYS A 2 -72.29 22.88 -4.40
CA LYS A 2 -72.10 21.88 -5.50
C LYS A 2 -70.63 21.36 -5.50
N LYS A 3 -70.23 20.08 -5.35
CA LYS A 3 -70.79 18.69 -5.39
C LYS A 3 -69.83 17.74 -4.57
N LEU A 4 -70.29 16.66 -3.91
CA LEU A 4 -70.14 15.21 -4.28
C LEU A 4 -68.92 14.87 -5.18
N SER A 5 -68.10 13.80 -5.05
CA SER A 5 -68.16 12.53 -4.32
C SER A 5 -66.88 11.68 -4.57
N TYR A 6 -66.66 10.67 -3.70
CA TYR A 6 -66.22 9.27 -3.95
C TYR A 6 -64.79 8.81 -4.35
N PHE A 7 -64.42 7.73 -3.63
CA PHE A 7 -63.70 6.49 -3.97
C PHE A 7 -62.18 6.34 -3.80
N SER A 8 -61.88 5.28 -3.03
CA SER A 8 -60.62 4.59 -2.76
C SER A 8 -59.77 4.26 -3.99
N LEU A 9 -58.44 4.23 -3.82
CA LEU A 9 -57.63 3.15 -4.38
C LEU A 9 -56.29 3.03 -3.65
N VAL A 10 -56.11 1.86 -3.02
CA VAL A 10 -54.82 1.35 -2.56
C VAL A 10 -54.03 0.92 -3.79
N VAL A 11 -52.81 1.45 -3.96
CA VAL A 11 -51.80 0.84 -4.82
C VAL A 11 -50.57 0.57 -3.95
N ILE A 12 -50.42 -0.71 -3.58
CA ILE A 12 -49.17 -1.29 -3.10
C ILE A 12 -48.34 -1.59 -4.34
N LEU A 13 -47.18 -0.96 -4.49
CA LEU A 13 -46.05 -1.51 -5.26
C LEU A 13 -44.82 -0.62 -5.09
N GLY A 14 -43.83 -1.13 -4.37
CA GLY A 14 -42.53 -0.50 -4.20
C GLY A 14 -41.62 -1.45 -3.44
N LEU A 15 -41.07 -2.42 -4.17
CA LEU A 15 -39.97 -3.29 -3.74
C LEU A 15 -38.80 -2.41 -3.28
N GLY A 16 -38.72 -2.17 -1.97
CA GLY A 16 -37.55 -1.60 -1.32
C GLY A 16 -36.44 -2.64 -1.35
N LEU A 17 -35.49 -2.45 -2.26
CA LEU A 17 -34.22 -3.17 -2.34
C LEU A 17 -33.57 -3.18 -0.96
N VAL A 18 -33.55 -4.35 -0.32
CA VAL A 18 -32.70 -4.60 0.84
C VAL A 18 -31.27 -4.58 0.32
N SER A 19 -30.63 -3.43 0.44
CA SER A 19 -29.20 -3.31 0.17
C SER A 19 -28.47 -4.16 1.21
N PRO A 20 -27.63 -5.13 0.80
CA PRO A 20 -26.84 -5.87 1.75
C PRO A 20 -25.78 -4.94 2.35
N LEU A 21 -25.92 -4.68 3.65
CA LEU A 21 -24.83 -4.72 4.63
C LEU A 21 -23.49 -4.13 4.17
N PHE A 22 -23.36 -2.80 4.16
CA PHE A 22 -22.07 -2.18 4.45
C PHE A 22 -21.85 -2.20 5.97
N PHE A 23 -21.57 -3.37 6.53
CA PHE A 23 -20.85 -3.45 7.81
C PHE A 23 -19.36 -3.48 7.48
N VAL A 24 -18.82 -2.35 7.01
CA VAL A 24 -17.40 -2.08 7.27
C VAL A 24 -17.33 -1.88 8.78
N SER A 25 -16.77 -2.86 9.49
CA SER A 25 -16.70 -2.84 10.95
C SER A 25 -16.07 -1.53 11.39
N GLU A 26 -16.70 -0.84 12.32
CA GLU A 26 -16.18 0.40 12.92
C GLU A 26 -14.74 0.22 13.41
N ALA A 27 -14.37 -1.01 13.80
CA ALA A 27 -13.01 -1.43 14.11
C ALA A 27 -12.00 -1.29 12.95
N VAL A 28 -12.37 -1.59 11.70
CA VAL A 28 -11.48 -1.42 10.53
C VAL A 28 -11.30 0.06 10.20
N ALA A 29 -12.35 0.86 10.37
CA ALA A 29 -12.27 2.30 10.21
C ALA A 29 -11.41 2.94 11.32
N GLN A 30 -11.53 2.43 12.56
CA GLN A 30 -10.74 2.89 13.71
C GLN A 30 -9.26 2.50 13.60
N GLU A 31 -8.95 1.28 13.16
CA GLU A 31 -7.58 0.82 12.90
C GLU A 31 -6.91 1.64 11.80
N GLN A 32 -7.63 1.98 10.72
CA GLN A 32 -7.12 2.88 9.68
C GLN A 32 -6.89 4.31 10.19
N GLN A 33 -7.77 4.82 11.05
CA GLN A 33 -7.62 6.15 11.66
C GLN A 33 -6.47 6.21 12.67
N GLU A 34 -6.26 5.16 13.47
CA GLU A 34 -5.19 5.06 14.47
C GLU A 34 -3.81 4.80 13.81
N GLN A 35 -3.75 4.01 12.74
CA GLN A 35 -2.52 3.90 11.93
C GLN A 35 -2.16 5.24 11.27
N GLN A 36 -3.14 6.07 10.91
CA GLN A 36 -2.88 7.40 10.36
C GLN A 36 -2.47 8.40 11.44
N SER A 37 -2.94 8.25 12.70
CA SER A 37 -2.60 9.16 13.80
C SER A 37 -1.21 8.92 14.41
N ASN A 38 -0.63 7.74 14.24
CA ASN A 38 0.70 7.38 14.77
C ASN A 38 1.86 7.57 13.77
N GLN A 39 1.60 8.09 12.58
CA GLN A 39 2.65 8.34 11.59
C GLN A 39 3.44 9.62 11.91
N LEU A 40 4.77 9.54 11.80
CA LEU A 40 5.63 10.72 11.94
C LEU A 40 5.26 11.78 10.88
N PRO A 41 5.40 13.08 11.17
CA PRO A 41 5.13 14.12 10.18
C PRO A 41 6.06 13.98 8.96
N ILE A 42 5.63 14.46 7.80
CA ILE A 42 6.47 14.46 6.60
C ILE A 42 7.63 15.44 6.82
N SER A 43 8.87 14.95 6.80
CA SER A 43 10.07 15.79 6.90
C SER A 43 11.32 15.07 6.39
N TRP A 44 12.31 15.86 5.95
CA TRP A 44 13.63 15.32 5.60
C TRP A 44 14.33 14.62 6.77
N GLU A 45 14.05 15.03 8.01
CA GLU A 45 14.62 14.39 9.19
C GLU A 45 14.05 12.99 9.40
N ASN A 46 12.72 12.87 9.35
CA ASN A 46 12.06 11.58 9.49
C ASN A 46 12.37 10.64 8.31
N TRP A 47 12.53 11.18 7.09
CA TRP A 47 13.04 10.41 5.95
C TRP A 47 14.45 9.84 6.20
N ARG A 48 15.38 10.67 6.72
CA ARG A 48 16.74 10.23 7.05
C ARG A 48 16.75 9.19 8.17
N GLN A 49 15.92 9.39 9.19
CA GLN A 49 15.78 8.43 10.29
C GLN A 49 15.23 7.09 9.79
N ALA A 50 14.17 7.10 8.99
CA ALA A 50 13.61 5.90 8.39
C ALA A 50 14.66 5.16 7.54
N ARG A 51 15.45 5.89 6.74
CA ARG A 51 16.57 5.32 6.00
C ARG A 51 17.58 4.63 6.91
N ALA A 52 18.03 5.33 7.96
CA ALA A 52 19.08 4.83 8.84
C ALA A 52 18.64 3.58 9.62
N GLU A 53 17.41 3.57 10.14
CA GLU A 53 16.84 2.40 10.81
C GLU A 53 16.65 1.23 9.84
N ALA A 54 16.18 1.49 8.61
CA ALA A 54 16.03 0.45 7.58
C ALA A 54 17.37 -0.21 7.24
N GLU A 55 18.41 0.59 6.99
CA GLU A 55 19.77 0.11 6.69
C GLU A 55 20.39 -0.66 7.86
N LYS A 56 20.15 -0.21 9.10
CA LYS A 56 20.60 -0.92 10.31
C LYS A 56 19.95 -2.29 10.43
N TYR A 57 18.62 -2.37 10.36
CA TYR A 57 17.92 -3.66 10.49
C TYR A 57 18.19 -4.60 9.32
N ASP A 58 18.42 -4.06 8.12
CA ASP A 58 18.90 -4.83 6.98
C ASP A 58 20.23 -5.54 7.33
N GLN A 59 21.21 -4.78 7.84
CA GLN A 59 22.52 -5.31 8.22
C GLN A 59 22.45 -6.33 9.36
N GLU A 60 21.50 -6.16 10.28
CA GLU A 60 21.22 -7.10 11.38
C GLU A 60 20.48 -8.37 10.91
N GLY A 61 20.01 -8.41 9.66
CA GLY A 61 19.24 -9.52 9.11
C GLY A 61 17.75 -9.51 9.50
N ASP A 62 17.29 -8.45 10.18
CA ASP A 62 15.88 -8.28 10.54
C ASP A 62 15.11 -7.63 9.39
N TYR A 63 14.81 -8.43 8.40
CA TYR A 63 14.17 -7.96 7.17
C TYR A 63 12.72 -7.48 7.37
N VAL A 64 12.05 -7.90 8.46
CA VAL A 64 10.69 -7.44 8.77
C VAL A 64 10.74 -6.00 9.26
N ARG A 65 11.60 -5.67 10.24
CA ARG A 65 11.78 -4.29 10.69
C ARG A 65 12.38 -3.41 9.61
N ALA A 66 13.36 -3.91 8.85
CA ALA A 66 13.93 -3.18 7.72
C ALA A 66 12.85 -2.82 6.68
N LEU A 67 11.95 -3.75 6.36
CA LEU A 67 10.83 -3.51 5.46
C LEU A 67 9.93 -2.38 5.97
N GLN A 68 9.55 -2.41 7.25
CA GLN A 68 8.70 -1.37 7.85
C GLN A 68 9.33 0.03 7.69
N TYR A 69 10.63 0.15 7.98
CA TYR A 69 11.31 1.43 7.83
C TYR A 69 11.53 1.85 6.38
N TYR A 70 11.76 0.92 5.44
CA TYR A 70 11.78 1.27 4.02
C TYR A 70 10.40 1.69 3.49
N LEU A 71 9.30 1.17 4.03
CA LEU A 71 7.96 1.67 3.69
C LEU A 71 7.74 3.09 4.23
N GLU A 72 8.20 3.39 5.45
CA GLU A 72 8.19 4.76 5.98
C GLU A 72 9.07 5.70 5.16
N TYR A 73 10.26 5.24 4.72
CA TYR A 73 11.11 5.98 3.79
C TYR A 73 10.34 6.34 2.50
N VAL A 74 9.60 5.38 1.92
CA VAL A 74 8.80 5.61 0.70
C VAL A 74 7.73 6.67 0.97
N ARG A 75 6.97 6.53 2.06
CA ARG A 75 5.92 7.47 2.45
C ARG A 75 6.46 8.89 2.64
N GLN A 76 7.61 9.01 3.31
CA GLN A 76 8.29 10.28 3.52
C GLN A 76 8.75 10.90 2.20
N ALA A 77 9.37 10.11 1.32
CA ALA A 77 9.83 10.58 0.00
C ALA A 77 8.66 11.04 -0.89
N GLU A 78 7.55 10.30 -0.90
CA GLU A 78 6.33 10.67 -1.62
C GLU A 78 5.72 11.97 -1.07
N GLY A 79 5.61 12.10 0.25
CA GLY A 79 5.13 13.32 0.90
C GLY A 79 6.03 14.54 0.66
N LEU A 80 7.33 14.35 0.48
CA LEU A 80 8.30 15.40 0.14
C LEU A 80 8.33 15.74 -1.36
N GLY A 81 7.50 15.09 -2.18
CA GLY A 81 7.51 15.27 -3.63
C GLY A 81 8.82 14.82 -4.28
N GLN A 82 9.42 13.73 -3.78
CA GLN A 82 10.68 13.16 -4.26
C GLN A 82 10.45 11.79 -4.93
N PRO A 83 9.82 11.75 -6.12
CA PRO A 83 9.41 10.50 -6.76
C PRO A 83 10.58 9.58 -7.11
N GLY A 84 11.72 10.11 -7.57
CA GLY A 84 12.92 9.31 -7.83
C GLY A 84 13.49 8.66 -6.56
N THR A 85 13.39 9.35 -5.42
CA THR A 85 13.74 8.79 -4.11
C THR A 85 12.74 7.71 -3.69
N ALA A 86 11.44 7.94 -3.88
CA ALA A 86 10.41 6.94 -3.60
C ALA A 86 10.62 5.66 -4.42
N ALA A 87 11.07 5.76 -5.68
CA ALA A 87 11.41 4.60 -6.51
C ALA A 87 12.53 3.74 -5.89
N TRP A 88 13.60 4.36 -5.40
CA TRP A 88 14.66 3.67 -4.66
C TRP A 88 14.15 3.02 -3.37
N GLY A 89 13.26 3.71 -2.66
CA GLY A 89 12.62 3.16 -1.46
C GLY A 89 11.79 1.90 -1.77
N LYS A 90 10.99 1.93 -2.84
CA LYS A 90 10.20 0.78 -3.31
C LYS A 90 11.07 -0.41 -3.68
N ASN A 91 12.18 -0.17 -4.38
CA ASN A 91 13.18 -1.21 -4.66
C ASN A 91 13.72 -1.84 -3.37
N ASN A 92 14.11 -1.02 -2.41
CA ASN A 92 14.72 -1.50 -1.16
C ASN A 92 13.72 -2.27 -0.30
N ALA A 93 12.48 -1.77 -0.19
CA ALA A 93 11.38 -2.47 0.48
C ALA A 93 11.12 -3.84 -0.17
N ALA A 94 10.98 -3.89 -1.51
CA ALA A 94 10.81 -5.14 -2.24
C ALA A 94 11.96 -6.12 -2.00
N TYR A 95 13.20 -5.61 -1.94
CA TYR A 95 14.37 -6.43 -1.68
C TYR A 95 14.36 -7.07 -0.28
N MET A 96 13.74 -6.43 0.73
CA MET A 96 13.60 -7.04 2.05
C MET A 96 12.69 -8.26 2.00
N ILE A 97 11.59 -8.19 1.25
CA ILE A 97 10.67 -9.32 1.03
C ILE A 97 11.38 -10.43 0.25
N ILE A 98 12.18 -10.08 -0.77
CA ILE A 98 13.00 -11.05 -1.50
C ILE A 98 14.00 -11.75 -0.58
N LYS A 99 14.64 -11.05 0.35
CA LYS A 99 15.55 -11.66 1.32
C LYS A 99 14.83 -12.59 2.30
N GLN A 100 13.62 -12.22 2.74
CA GLN A 100 12.75 -13.12 3.53
C GLN A 100 12.43 -14.38 2.73
N HIS A 101 12.02 -14.24 1.47
CA HIS A 101 11.75 -15.38 0.58
C HIS A 101 12.98 -16.28 0.37
N LYS A 102 14.17 -15.69 0.19
CA LYS A 102 15.43 -16.46 0.08
C LYS A 102 15.72 -17.28 1.35
N ALA A 103 15.33 -16.80 2.52
CA ALA A 103 15.47 -17.52 3.79
C ALA A 103 14.33 -18.54 3.99
N ASP A 104 13.11 -18.20 3.59
CA ASP A 104 11.91 -19.02 3.68
C ASP A 104 11.05 -18.87 2.42
N GLN A 105 11.07 -19.89 1.56
CA GLN A 105 10.36 -19.94 0.27
C GLN A 105 8.82 -19.90 0.41
N THR A 106 8.28 -19.94 1.64
CA THR A 106 6.84 -19.74 1.88
C THR A 106 6.44 -18.26 1.97
N THR A 107 7.42 -17.34 2.04
CA THR A 107 7.16 -15.89 2.05
C THR A 107 6.44 -15.46 0.77
N ASP A 108 5.32 -14.75 0.90
CA ASP A 108 4.58 -14.21 -0.24
C ASP A 108 5.38 -13.10 -0.96
N LEU A 109 5.65 -13.31 -2.25
CA LEU A 109 6.36 -12.36 -3.11
C LEU A 109 5.43 -11.36 -3.83
N ALA A 110 4.11 -11.52 -3.75
CA ALA A 110 3.17 -10.61 -4.41
C ALA A 110 3.35 -9.14 -3.99
N PRO A 111 3.60 -8.81 -2.70
CA PRO A 111 3.88 -7.43 -2.29
C PRO A 111 5.18 -6.88 -2.90
N ALA A 112 6.22 -7.73 -3.05
CA ALA A 112 7.47 -7.32 -3.69
C ALA A 112 7.23 -6.98 -5.17
N ARG A 113 6.50 -7.83 -5.92
CA ARG A 113 6.13 -7.56 -7.31
C ARG A 113 5.46 -6.20 -7.45
N LYS A 114 4.45 -5.93 -6.63
CA LYS A 114 3.69 -4.68 -6.66
C LYS A 114 4.61 -3.46 -6.45
N LEU A 115 5.46 -3.48 -5.43
CA LEU A 115 6.40 -2.39 -5.16
C LEU A 115 7.34 -2.13 -6.34
N LEU A 116 7.84 -3.19 -6.98
CA LEU A 116 8.77 -3.10 -8.10
C LEU A 116 8.08 -2.53 -9.36
N GLU A 117 6.87 -2.99 -9.67
CA GLU A 117 6.06 -2.48 -10.77
C GLU A 117 5.69 -1.01 -10.56
N GLU A 118 5.26 -0.63 -9.35
CA GLU A 118 5.01 0.76 -8.98
C GLU A 118 6.28 1.62 -9.08
N GLY A 119 7.44 1.08 -8.68
CA GLY A 119 8.72 1.77 -8.82
C GLY A 119 9.12 1.99 -10.28
N LEU A 120 8.92 0.99 -11.15
CA LEU A 120 9.20 1.08 -12.58
C LEU A 120 8.29 2.07 -13.30
N ALA A 121 7.06 2.24 -12.82
CA ALA A 121 6.10 3.21 -13.34
C ALA A 121 6.44 4.68 -13.01
N ILE A 122 7.45 4.96 -12.16
CA ILE A 122 7.87 6.32 -11.81
C ILE A 122 8.77 6.88 -12.91
N ASN A 123 8.34 7.98 -13.53
CA ASN A 123 9.07 8.61 -14.64
C ASN A 123 10.43 9.18 -14.19
N GLU A 124 10.53 9.67 -12.96
CA GLU A 124 11.72 10.29 -12.37
C GLU A 124 12.73 9.28 -11.82
N ALA A 125 12.45 7.96 -11.89
CA ALA A 125 13.44 6.95 -11.51
C ALA A 125 14.68 7.05 -12.42
N THR A 126 15.88 7.02 -11.84
CA THR A 126 17.11 7.02 -12.64
C THR A 126 17.28 5.69 -13.38
N GLU A 127 18.11 5.66 -14.43
CA GLU A 127 18.41 4.41 -15.16
C GLU A 127 18.95 3.32 -14.22
N ASP A 128 19.86 3.69 -13.32
CA ASP A 128 20.38 2.79 -12.28
C ASP A 128 19.27 2.23 -11.38
N CYS A 129 18.32 3.07 -10.98
CA CYS A 129 17.18 2.66 -10.17
C CYS A 129 16.30 1.66 -10.94
N ARG A 130 15.97 1.96 -12.20
CA ARG A 130 15.19 1.07 -13.07
C ARG A 130 15.88 -0.28 -13.27
N ALA A 131 17.21 -0.30 -13.45
CA ALA A 131 17.96 -1.53 -13.59
C ALA A 131 17.88 -2.42 -12.33
N LYS A 132 17.94 -1.81 -11.13
CA LYS A 132 17.77 -2.56 -9.86
C LYS A 132 16.34 -3.04 -9.66
N LEU A 133 15.35 -2.19 -9.92
CA LEU A 133 13.94 -2.56 -9.89
C LEU A 133 13.65 -3.75 -10.82
N GLN A 134 14.11 -3.67 -12.07
CA GLN A 134 13.91 -4.72 -13.06
C GLN A 134 14.59 -6.02 -12.65
N SER A 135 15.85 -5.97 -12.19
CA SER A 135 16.57 -7.16 -11.74
C SER A 135 15.87 -7.87 -10.57
N ASN A 136 15.32 -7.11 -9.62
CA ASN A 136 14.55 -7.66 -8.52
C ASN A 136 13.18 -8.20 -8.99
N LEU A 137 12.56 -7.57 -9.99
CA LEU A 137 11.29 -8.03 -10.57
C LEU A 137 11.49 -9.35 -11.32
N ASP A 138 12.59 -9.49 -12.04
CA ASP A 138 12.96 -10.72 -12.72
C ASP A 138 13.13 -11.87 -11.73
N TYR A 139 13.75 -11.63 -10.57
CA TYR A 139 13.80 -12.63 -9.49
C TYR A 139 12.39 -13.04 -9.05
N VAL A 140 11.49 -12.09 -8.80
CA VAL A 140 10.13 -12.38 -8.33
C VAL A 140 9.34 -13.19 -9.37
N LYS A 141 9.51 -12.90 -10.66
CA LYS A 141 8.85 -13.62 -11.77
C LYS A 141 9.30 -15.08 -11.94
N LEU A 142 10.44 -15.47 -11.37
CA LEU A 142 10.83 -16.89 -11.35
C LEU A 142 9.89 -17.74 -10.47
N PHE A 143 9.19 -17.12 -9.51
CA PHE A 143 8.39 -17.80 -8.50
C PHE A 143 6.89 -17.52 -8.63
N LEU A 144 6.52 -16.32 -9.10
CA LEU A 144 5.13 -15.98 -9.38
C LEU A 144 4.81 -16.29 -10.83
N LYS A 145 3.78 -17.12 -11.06
CA LYS A 145 3.22 -17.32 -12.40
C LYS A 145 2.32 -16.12 -12.76
N ASP A 146 2.34 -15.75 -14.04
CA ASP A 146 1.44 -14.76 -14.63
C ASP A 146 -0.02 -15.26 -14.69
#